data_AF-A0A7W0AAU4-F1
#
_entry.id   AF-A0A7W0AAU4-F1
#
_cell.length_a   1.000
_cell.length_b   1.000
_cell.length_c   1.000
_cell.angle_alpha   90.00
_cell.angle_beta   90.00
_cell.angle_gamma   90.00
#
_symmetry.space_group_name_H-M   'P 1'
#
loop_
_entity.id
_entity.type
_entity.pdbx_description
1 polymer ?
#
loop_
_entity_poly.entity_id
_entity_poly.type
_entity_poly.pdbx_seq_one_letter_code
_entity_poly.pdbx_strand_id
1 'polypeptide(L)'
;MAKTIRQILQTTRARASVFSLCAVLALASIAGAMAQALGPAGPSPATGAASVIAQGVYAVPDSEHTWQVSTFTAESGTDPFTVSSPVFLMARTTPLLVTDENSGLQQRIANGEAAYLHPGQSVRLETFGPPDDFVMIELTPRGAESTGADPLVGQPFRPLAGERDLDLVRDVLDEGEVSEVPGGAGRTLVLGIAGQVLASTGSESGMPIAAGDIAEFDGPISFTGVTDDSVFVAAYIGAVIGFGDESVVEPDDAPASTPEPKPATPDDTIEPTPEPTPESTTEPTPEPTAEPTQAPAEEPTSQPTAEPTAEPTPEPTTEPTPEPTVGPAQAPTEEPTAEPTPFVLEVIEGDPGTDSDGDGLTDAQEVFYGSDPDEADTDGDGINDFRELVDFGTDPLNPDTDDDGINDFNEIFIYDTDPLNLDTDGDLLYDGGELVFETEPLDPDTDGDGLTDGEEAYFTLTDPTNPDTDGDGISDFIETINGTDPLDPNDPRNTTDDDDENDGDDDAASSRDSDGDGLTDAQDARFGTDPFNSDTDGDGVNDSNEIAARTDPLDINDWPR
;
A
#
# COMPACT_ATOMS: atom_id res chain seq x y z
N MET A 1 28.24 65.61 -28.05
CA MET A 1 28.28 64.13 -27.96
C MET A 1 28.21 63.60 -26.53
N ALA A 2 28.92 64.16 -25.54
CA ALA A 2 28.82 63.68 -24.14
C ALA A 2 27.48 63.96 -23.42
N LYS A 3 26.65 64.90 -23.91
CA LYS A 3 25.29 65.13 -23.37
C LYS A 3 24.21 64.21 -23.95
N THR A 4 24.46 63.60 -25.12
CA THR A 4 23.51 62.70 -25.79
C THR A 4 23.63 61.26 -25.27
N ILE A 5 24.82 60.84 -24.86
CA ILE A 5 25.06 59.50 -24.29
C ILE A 5 24.47 59.37 -22.86
N ARG A 6 24.46 60.44 -22.06
CA ARG A 6 23.79 60.42 -20.73
C ARG A 6 22.26 60.31 -20.82
N GLN A 7 21.65 60.79 -21.91
CA GLN A 7 20.21 60.72 -22.08
C GLN A 7 19.75 59.34 -22.58
N ILE A 8 20.61 58.60 -23.28
CA ILE A 8 20.36 57.23 -23.71
C ILE A 8 20.56 56.24 -22.54
N LEU A 9 21.57 56.45 -21.67
CA LEU A 9 21.79 55.61 -20.48
C LEU A 9 20.80 55.85 -19.33
N GLN A 10 20.14 57.02 -19.27
CA GLN A 10 19.05 57.25 -18.31
C GLN A 10 17.69 56.74 -18.79
N THR A 11 17.52 56.45 -20.09
CA THR A 11 16.27 55.87 -20.64
C THR A 11 16.31 54.35 -20.74
N THR A 12 17.49 53.72 -20.66
CA THR A 12 17.61 52.24 -20.52
C THR A 12 17.51 51.77 -19.07
N ARG A 13 17.95 52.56 -18.08
CA ARG A 13 17.75 52.22 -16.65
C ARG A 13 16.33 52.45 -16.12
N ALA A 14 15.45 53.10 -16.88
CA ALA A 14 14.02 53.25 -16.54
C ALA A 14 13.10 52.32 -17.36
N ARG A 15 13.64 51.47 -18.23
CA ARG A 15 12.89 50.45 -18.97
C ARG A 15 13.29 49.01 -18.64
N ALA A 16 14.42 48.78 -17.99
CA ALA A 16 14.73 47.49 -17.37
C ALA A 16 14.04 47.29 -16.00
N SER A 17 13.71 48.36 -15.27
CA SER A 17 12.97 48.28 -13.99
C SER A 17 11.43 48.38 -14.14
N VAL A 18 10.89 48.31 -15.36
CA VAL A 18 9.43 48.27 -15.60
C VAL A 18 9.00 46.98 -16.31
N PHE A 19 9.93 46.21 -16.89
CA PHE A 19 9.66 44.80 -17.24
C PHE A 19 9.96 43.82 -16.11
N SER A 20 10.81 44.19 -15.14
CA SER A 20 11.03 43.40 -13.91
C SER A 20 10.04 43.72 -12.77
N LEU A 21 9.07 44.61 -12.99
CA LEU A 21 8.01 44.93 -12.00
C LEU A 21 6.59 44.66 -12.56
N CYS A 22 6.45 44.30 -13.84
CA CYS A 22 5.20 43.74 -14.38
C CYS A 22 5.24 42.21 -14.54
N ALA A 23 6.41 41.56 -14.43
CA ALA A 23 6.50 40.11 -14.23
C ALA A 23 6.37 39.71 -12.74
N VAL A 24 6.59 40.65 -11.81
CA VAL A 24 6.42 40.44 -10.35
C VAL A 24 5.09 41.01 -9.81
N LEU A 25 4.25 41.61 -10.68
CA LEU A 25 2.87 42.00 -10.39
C LEU A 25 1.83 41.36 -11.34
N ALA A 26 2.24 40.33 -12.09
CA ALA A 26 1.34 39.37 -12.74
C ALA A 26 1.40 37.97 -12.09
N LEU A 27 2.25 37.78 -11.06
CA LEU A 27 2.30 36.60 -10.20
C LEU A 27 1.91 36.91 -8.73
N ALA A 28 1.33 38.08 -8.48
CA ALA A 28 0.79 38.48 -7.17
C ALA A 28 -0.67 38.97 -7.26
N SER A 29 -1.42 38.46 -8.24
CA SER A 29 -2.89 38.63 -8.33
C SER A 29 -3.62 37.33 -8.69
N ILE A 30 -2.95 36.18 -8.53
CA ILE A 30 -3.55 34.85 -8.32
C ILE A 30 -3.09 34.31 -6.95
N ALA A 31 -2.92 35.22 -5.97
CA ALA A 31 -2.60 34.91 -4.58
C ALA A 31 -3.54 35.68 -3.61
N GLY A 32 -4.74 36.00 -4.08
CA GLY A 32 -5.71 36.85 -3.37
C GLY A 32 -7.11 36.76 -3.93
N ALA A 33 -7.56 35.55 -4.29
CA ALA A 33 -8.95 35.21 -4.57
C ALA A 33 -9.25 33.70 -4.44
N MET A 34 -8.48 32.97 -3.62
CA MET A 34 -8.82 31.61 -3.15
C MET A 34 -8.51 31.45 -1.65
N ALA A 35 -8.67 32.54 -0.90
CA ALA A 35 -8.75 32.52 0.55
C ALA A 35 -10.03 33.27 0.92
N GLN A 36 -11.04 32.53 1.40
CA GLN A 36 -12.41 32.94 1.73
C GLN A 36 -13.43 32.92 0.58
N ALA A 37 -13.71 31.72 0.06
CA ALA A 37 -15.08 31.28 -0.26
C ALA A 37 -15.04 29.77 -0.51
N LEU A 38 -14.90 28.99 0.56
CA LEU A 38 -15.41 27.63 0.78
C LEU A 38 -14.87 27.18 2.14
N GLY A 39 -15.60 27.49 3.20
CA GLY A 39 -15.91 26.46 4.18
C GLY A 39 -17.43 26.38 4.25
N PRO A 40 -18.05 25.32 4.77
CA PRO A 40 -17.62 23.92 4.94
C PRO A 40 -18.29 23.00 3.87
N ALA A 41 -17.74 21.81 3.60
CA ALA A 41 -18.47 20.63 3.12
C ALA A 41 -17.50 19.44 2.91
N GLY A 42 -17.73 18.35 3.66
CA GLY A 42 -17.44 16.97 3.29
C GLY A 42 -16.01 16.46 3.58
N PRO A 43 -15.87 15.26 4.19
CA PRO A 43 -14.68 14.46 4.01
C PRO A 43 -14.52 14.05 2.53
N SER A 44 -13.32 13.61 2.21
CA SER A 44 -12.80 13.12 0.94
C SER A 44 -13.77 12.16 0.20
N PRO A 45 -13.73 12.06 -1.14
CA PRO A 45 -14.44 11.00 -1.85
C PRO A 45 -13.69 9.68 -1.63
N ALA A 46 -13.91 9.03 -0.50
CA ALA A 46 -13.76 7.59 -0.42
C ALA A 46 -15.16 7.02 -0.67
N THR A 47 -15.26 6.00 -1.49
CA THR A 47 -16.42 5.12 -1.49
C THR A 47 -15.85 3.73 -1.47
N GLY A 48 -15.75 3.13 -0.28
CA GLY A 48 -15.77 1.68 -0.12
C GLY A 48 -14.61 1.03 0.64
N ALA A 49 -13.37 1.53 0.53
CA ALA A 49 -12.21 0.81 1.08
C ALA A 49 -11.58 1.56 2.27
N ALA A 50 -11.60 0.91 3.45
CA ALA A 50 -10.85 1.38 4.61
C ALA A 50 -9.34 1.40 4.27
N SER A 51 -8.68 2.54 4.46
CA SER A 51 -7.26 2.68 4.12
C SER A 51 -6.38 2.08 5.21
N VAL A 52 -5.34 1.33 4.83
CA VAL A 52 -4.28 0.88 5.75
C VAL A 52 -3.48 2.11 6.21
N ILE A 53 -3.45 2.34 7.52
CA ILE A 53 -2.75 3.47 8.15
C ILE A 53 -1.52 3.06 8.96
N ALA A 54 -1.33 1.76 9.18
CA ALA A 54 -0.08 1.15 9.64
C ALA A 54 -0.14 -0.35 9.35
N GLN A 55 0.98 -0.93 8.95
CA GLN A 55 1.11 -2.35 8.65
C GLN A 55 2.43 -2.91 9.20
N GLY A 56 2.51 -4.22 9.39
CA GLY A 56 3.75 -4.86 9.79
C GLY A 56 3.67 -6.36 9.91
N VAL A 57 4.78 -7.03 9.61
CA VAL A 57 4.87 -8.48 9.68
C VAL A 57 5.17 -8.95 11.10
N TYR A 58 4.47 -10.00 11.55
CA TYR A 58 4.73 -10.66 12.82
C TYR A 58 4.62 -12.18 12.71
N ALA A 59 5.63 -12.87 13.23
CA ALA A 59 5.59 -14.31 13.42
C ALA A 59 4.67 -14.66 14.60
N VAL A 60 3.38 -14.81 14.32
CA VAL A 60 2.36 -15.14 15.31
C VAL A 60 2.58 -16.58 15.82
N PRO A 61 2.87 -16.79 17.11
CA PRO A 61 3.05 -18.14 17.65
C PRO A 61 1.72 -18.87 17.81
N ASP A 62 1.73 -20.20 17.74
CA ASP A 62 0.55 -21.05 18.06
C ASP A 62 0.23 -21.02 19.57
N SER A 63 -0.38 -19.91 20.00
CA SER A 63 -0.77 -19.65 21.37
C SER A 63 -1.97 -18.72 21.42
N GLU A 64 -2.59 -18.64 22.59
CA GLU A 64 -3.74 -17.76 22.81
C GLU A 64 -3.26 -16.31 22.93
N HIS A 65 -3.94 -15.38 22.27
CA HIS A 65 -3.62 -13.95 22.24
C HIS A 65 -4.85 -13.12 22.64
N THR A 66 -4.60 -11.86 22.98
CA THR A 66 -5.62 -10.84 23.24
C THR A 66 -5.19 -9.54 22.60
N TRP A 67 -6.13 -8.81 22.02
CA TRP A 67 -5.93 -7.39 21.76
C TRP A 67 -5.90 -6.61 23.08
N GLN A 68 -4.98 -5.67 23.20
CA GLN A 68 -4.87 -4.79 24.35
C GLN A 68 -4.77 -3.35 23.87
N VAL A 69 -5.66 -2.50 24.38
CA VAL A 69 -5.66 -1.07 24.06
C VAL A 69 -5.28 -0.29 25.29
N SER A 70 -4.21 0.50 25.19
CA SER A 70 -3.81 1.42 26.24
C SER A 70 -3.72 2.83 25.69
N THR A 71 -3.92 3.80 26.58
CA THR A 71 -3.67 5.22 26.31
C THR A 71 -2.47 5.65 27.09
N PHE A 72 -1.54 6.33 26.44
CA PHE A 72 -0.35 6.84 27.10
C PHE A 72 -0.19 8.32 26.79
N THR A 73 0.22 9.10 27.78
CA THR A 73 0.49 10.52 27.62
C THR A 73 1.98 10.73 27.41
N ALA A 74 2.41 11.15 26.22
CA ALA A 74 3.82 11.48 25.99
C ALA A 74 4.08 12.90 26.45
N GLU A 75 5.14 13.05 27.24
CA GLU A 75 5.75 14.34 27.53
C GLU A 75 7.13 14.38 26.85
N SER A 76 7.67 15.57 26.58
CA SER A 76 9.06 15.68 26.09
C SER A 76 10.02 14.99 27.07
N GLY A 77 10.85 14.07 26.57
CA GLY A 77 11.83 13.32 27.37
C GLY A 77 11.26 12.15 28.19
N THR A 78 10.27 11.41 27.68
CA THR A 78 9.90 10.12 28.29
C THR A 78 11.11 9.17 28.35
N ASP A 79 11.18 8.34 29.40
CA ASP A 79 12.15 7.25 29.44
C ASP A 79 11.77 6.21 28.37
N PRO A 80 12.76 5.60 27.70
CA PRO A 80 12.47 4.63 26.67
C PRO A 80 11.89 3.36 27.29
N PHE A 81 11.00 2.69 26.56
CA PHE A 81 10.42 1.42 26.95
C PHE A 81 10.69 0.36 25.88
N THR A 82 10.68 -0.91 26.29
CA THR A 82 10.89 -2.03 25.35
C THR A 82 9.56 -2.56 24.87
N VAL A 83 9.38 -2.59 23.56
CA VAL A 83 8.23 -3.16 22.88
C VAL A 83 8.27 -4.67 23.05
N SER A 84 7.32 -5.24 23.79
CA SER A 84 7.34 -6.68 24.17
C SER A 84 6.49 -7.58 23.27
N SER A 85 5.59 -6.97 22.49
CA SER A 85 4.66 -7.60 21.55
C SER A 85 4.43 -6.60 20.41
N PRO A 86 3.93 -7.02 19.25
CA PRO A 86 3.72 -6.10 18.14
C PRO A 86 2.68 -5.04 18.53
N VAL A 87 2.96 -3.80 18.16
CA VAL A 87 2.20 -2.63 18.60
C VAL A 87 1.89 -1.71 17.44
N PHE A 88 0.63 -1.32 17.29
CA PHE A 88 0.29 -0.10 16.56
C PHE A 88 0.25 1.09 17.50
N LEU A 89 0.99 2.13 17.15
CA LEU A 89 1.04 3.40 17.86
C LEU A 89 0.34 4.47 17.03
N MET A 90 -0.75 5.03 17.53
CA MET A 90 -1.56 6.02 16.81
C MET A 90 -1.52 7.40 17.49
N ALA A 91 -1.11 8.42 16.72
CA ALA A 91 -1.15 9.81 17.16
C ALA A 91 -2.55 10.40 16.96
N ARG A 92 -3.12 11.03 17.99
CA ARG A 92 -4.50 11.56 17.93
C ARG A 92 -4.56 13.01 17.45
N THR A 93 -4.06 13.94 18.26
CA THR A 93 -4.17 15.38 17.96
C THR A 93 -2.85 16.14 17.97
N THR A 94 -1.78 15.48 18.42
CA THR A 94 -0.42 16.02 18.45
C THR A 94 0.55 15.06 17.77
N PRO A 95 1.46 15.53 16.89
CA PRO A 95 2.41 14.65 16.24
C PRO A 95 3.40 14.06 17.24
N LEU A 96 3.77 12.80 17.01
CA LEU A 96 4.74 12.07 17.81
C LEU A 96 6.06 11.94 17.05
N LEU A 97 7.17 12.04 17.77
CA LEU A 97 8.45 11.54 17.34
C LEU A 97 8.71 10.22 18.09
N VAL A 98 8.86 9.16 17.31
CA VAL A 98 9.26 7.84 17.78
C VAL A 98 10.75 7.71 17.51
N THR A 99 11.55 7.46 18.55
CA THR A 99 12.97 7.17 18.40
C THR A 99 13.22 5.75 18.87
N ASP A 100 13.76 4.89 18.01
CA ASP A 100 14.29 3.59 18.43
C ASP A 100 15.71 3.79 18.94
N GLU A 101 15.90 3.65 20.24
CA GLU A 101 17.19 3.82 20.93
C GLU A 101 18.23 2.77 20.54
N ASN A 102 17.80 1.64 19.97
CA ASN A 102 18.72 0.60 19.53
C ASN A 102 19.40 0.97 18.20
N SER A 103 18.62 1.46 17.23
CA SER A 103 19.07 1.81 15.89
C SER A 103 19.43 3.29 15.74
N GLY A 104 18.86 4.15 16.57
CA GLY A 104 18.92 5.61 16.44
C GLY A 104 17.93 6.17 15.42
N LEU A 105 17.15 5.32 14.74
CA LEU A 105 16.16 5.75 13.75
C LEU A 105 15.04 6.54 14.42
N GLN A 106 14.59 7.58 13.71
CA GLN A 106 13.50 8.45 14.15
C GLN A 106 12.38 8.46 13.11
N GLN A 107 11.16 8.20 13.56
CA GLN A 107 9.96 8.28 12.76
C GLN A 107 9.02 9.33 13.35
N ARG A 108 8.53 10.24 12.52
CA ARG A 108 7.49 11.19 12.91
C ARG A 108 6.13 10.63 12.51
N ILE A 109 5.18 10.59 13.44
CA ILE A 109 3.79 10.23 13.21
C ILE A 109 2.95 11.50 13.28
N ALA A 110 2.28 11.88 12.20
CA ALA A 110 1.40 13.06 12.18
C ALA A 110 0.05 12.80 12.85
N ASN A 111 -0.77 13.84 12.96
CA ASN A 111 -2.08 13.74 13.60
C ASN A 111 -3.01 12.80 12.82
N GLY A 112 -3.52 11.76 13.49
CA GLY A 112 -4.41 10.78 12.88
C GLY A 112 -3.69 9.66 12.12
N GLU A 113 -2.37 9.69 12.04
CA GLU A 113 -1.54 8.61 11.49
C GLU A 113 -1.17 7.59 12.58
N ALA A 114 -0.71 6.43 12.14
CA ALA A 114 -0.20 5.38 13.00
C ALA A 114 1.14 4.87 12.48
N ALA A 115 1.85 4.14 13.34
CA ALA A 115 3.03 3.38 12.96
C ALA A 115 3.01 2.02 13.65
N TYR A 116 3.66 1.05 13.02
CA TYR A 116 3.89 -0.26 13.61
C TYR A 116 5.24 -0.31 14.33
N LEU A 117 5.26 -0.87 15.54
CA LEU A 117 6.46 -1.08 16.34
C LEU A 117 6.69 -2.58 16.52
N HIS A 118 7.89 -3.02 16.16
CA HIS A 118 8.31 -4.40 16.23
C HIS A 118 8.69 -4.81 17.66
N PRO A 119 8.38 -6.05 18.07
CA PRO A 119 8.91 -6.62 19.31
C PRO A 119 10.43 -6.52 19.40
N GLY A 120 10.94 -6.07 20.55
CA GLY A 120 12.37 -5.91 20.82
C GLY A 120 12.90 -4.49 20.59
N GLN A 121 12.14 -3.60 19.95
CA GLN A 121 12.53 -2.19 19.84
C GLN A 121 12.56 -1.52 21.22
N SER A 122 13.51 -0.60 21.40
CA SER A 122 13.62 0.22 22.62
C SER A 122 13.19 1.63 22.27
N VAL A 123 11.92 1.94 22.44
CA VAL A 123 11.30 3.15 21.88
C VAL A 123 11.21 4.26 22.91
N ARG A 124 11.62 5.47 22.50
CA ARG A 124 11.35 6.73 23.18
C ARG A 124 10.32 7.53 22.40
N LEU A 125 9.36 8.12 23.10
CA LEU A 125 8.28 8.92 22.50
C LEU A 125 8.38 10.37 22.94
N GLU A 126 8.36 11.29 21.98
CA GLU A 126 8.35 12.73 22.25
C GLU A 126 7.23 13.42 21.46
N THR A 127 6.61 14.44 22.04
CA THR A 127 5.62 15.27 21.34
C THR A 127 6.24 16.57 20.86
N PHE A 128 5.85 17.04 19.67
CA PHE A 128 6.22 18.36 19.17
C PHE A 128 5.37 19.51 19.75
N GLY A 129 4.72 19.28 20.90
CA GLY A 129 3.66 20.14 21.42
C GLY A 129 3.36 19.92 22.90
N PRO A 130 2.17 20.34 23.41
CA PRO A 130 1.76 19.98 24.76
C PRO A 130 1.63 18.45 24.88
N PRO A 131 1.71 17.89 26.11
CA PRO A 131 1.41 16.49 26.33
C PRO A 131 0.03 16.13 25.78
N ASP A 132 -0.06 15.02 25.08
CA ASP A 132 -1.28 14.51 24.48
C ASP A 132 -1.37 13.00 24.64
N ASP A 133 -2.59 12.49 24.65
CA ASP A 133 -2.87 11.07 24.77
C ASP A 133 -2.80 10.42 23.39
N PHE A 134 -2.02 9.36 23.28
CA PHE A 134 -1.96 8.52 22.09
C PHE A 134 -2.44 7.10 22.42
N VAL A 135 -2.84 6.39 21.38
CA VAL A 135 -3.40 5.05 21.51
C VAL A 135 -2.34 4.03 21.12
N MET A 136 -2.24 2.99 21.94
CA MET A 136 -1.36 1.87 21.68
C MET A 136 -2.20 0.60 21.63
N ILE A 137 -2.17 -0.10 20.49
CA ILE A 137 -2.92 -1.32 20.24
C ILE A 137 -1.91 -2.46 20.14
N GLU A 138 -1.94 -3.39 21.08
CA GLU A 138 -0.99 -4.50 21.17
C GLU A 138 -1.68 -5.84 20.92
N LEU A 139 -1.04 -6.71 20.14
CA LEU A 139 -1.43 -8.12 20.05
C LEU A 139 -0.57 -8.94 21.03
N THR A 140 -1.10 -9.13 22.25
CA THR A 140 -0.33 -9.70 23.36
C THR A 140 -0.63 -11.19 23.54
N PRO A 141 0.39 -12.08 23.64
CA PRO A 141 0.20 -13.45 24.06
C PRO A 141 -0.40 -13.54 25.46
N ARG A 142 -1.30 -14.51 25.70
CA ARG A 142 -2.01 -14.66 26.96
C ARG A 142 -1.05 -14.82 28.13
N GLY A 143 -1.07 -13.86 29.05
CA GLY A 143 -0.26 -13.86 30.27
C GLY A 143 1.12 -13.20 30.12
N ALA A 144 1.44 -12.64 28.95
CA ALA A 144 2.54 -11.69 28.80
C ALA A 144 2.16 -10.33 29.39
N GLU A 145 3.17 -9.55 29.79
CA GLU A 145 2.98 -8.17 30.26
C GLU A 145 2.73 -7.26 29.04
N SER A 146 1.75 -6.36 29.16
CA SER A 146 1.52 -5.29 28.17
C SER A 146 2.68 -4.30 28.21
N THR A 147 2.98 -3.72 27.06
CA THR A 147 3.89 -2.56 26.97
C THR A 147 3.25 -1.32 27.61
N GLY A 148 1.93 -1.18 27.49
CA GLY A 148 1.13 -0.11 28.05
C GLY A 148 0.74 -0.28 29.53
N ALA A 149 0.45 0.84 30.19
CA ALA A 149 -0.08 0.85 31.55
C ALA A 149 -1.61 0.69 31.55
N ASP A 150 -2.14 -0.18 32.43
CA ASP A 150 -3.57 -0.42 32.64
C ASP A 150 -4.40 -0.60 31.34
N PRO A 151 -4.03 -1.54 30.45
CA PRO A 151 -4.72 -1.73 29.18
C PRO A 151 -6.16 -2.23 29.36
N LEU A 152 -7.03 -1.82 28.45
CA LEU A 152 -8.29 -2.49 28.17
C LEU A 152 -7.97 -3.79 27.45
N VAL A 153 -8.19 -4.91 28.14
CA VAL A 153 -7.88 -6.25 27.62
C VAL A 153 -9.10 -6.85 26.95
N GLY A 154 -8.89 -7.26 25.70
CA GLY A 154 -9.87 -7.89 24.85
C GLY A 154 -10.24 -9.32 25.20
N GLN A 155 -11.12 -9.92 24.40
CA GLN A 155 -11.40 -11.35 24.54
C GLN A 155 -10.23 -12.18 24.04
N PRO A 156 -9.88 -13.30 24.72
CA PRO A 156 -8.84 -14.16 24.24
C PRO A 156 -9.29 -14.97 23.02
N PHE A 157 -8.39 -15.09 22.05
CA PHE A 157 -8.58 -15.91 20.84
C PHE A 157 -7.28 -16.64 20.48
N ARG A 158 -7.36 -17.63 19.59
CA ARG A 158 -6.19 -18.34 19.07
C ARG A 158 -6.04 -18.02 17.59
N PRO A 159 -5.16 -17.08 17.21
CA PRO A 159 -4.92 -16.78 15.81
C PRO A 159 -4.25 -17.95 15.10
N LEU A 160 -4.38 -18.01 13.77
CA LEU A 160 -3.60 -18.95 12.96
C LEU A 160 -2.12 -18.57 13.03
N ALA A 161 -1.27 -19.53 13.38
CA ALA A 161 0.16 -19.32 13.55
C ALA A 161 0.92 -19.21 12.21
N GLY A 162 2.06 -18.53 12.26
CA GLY A 162 2.97 -18.32 11.13
C GLY A 162 3.37 -16.85 11.00
N GLU A 163 4.18 -16.54 10.00
CA GLU A 163 4.41 -15.15 9.59
C GLU A 163 3.09 -14.63 9.00
N ARG A 164 2.65 -13.49 9.53
CA ARG A 164 1.35 -12.90 9.24
C ARG A 164 1.50 -11.41 9.05
N ASP A 165 0.69 -10.89 8.16
CA ASP A 165 0.47 -9.46 8.10
C ASP A 165 -0.34 -8.99 9.30
N LEU A 166 -0.05 -7.79 9.80
CA LEU A 166 -0.85 -7.10 10.79
C LEU A 166 -1.19 -5.75 10.21
N ASP A 167 -2.49 -5.50 10.05
CA ASP A 167 -2.99 -4.26 9.50
C ASP A 167 -3.76 -3.46 10.54
N LEU A 168 -3.56 -2.15 10.46
CA LEU A 168 -4.42 -1.16 11.08
C LEU A 168 -5.06 -0.34 9.97
N VAL A 169 -6.36 -0.53 9.77
CA VAL A 169 -7.14 0.20 8.77
C VAL A 169 -7.97 1.29 9.42
N ARG A 170 -8.26 2.35 8.66
CA ARG A 170 -9.10 3.47 9.07
C ARG A 170 -9.99 3.89 7.91
N ASP A 171 -11.21 4.29 8.25
CA ASP A 171 -12.09 4.95 7.29
C ASP A 171 -12.84 6.15 7.89
N VAL A 172 -13.37 7.00 7.03
CA VAL A 172 -14.22 8.15 7.35
C VAL A 172 -15.51 8.05 6.53
N LEU A 173 -16.62 7.78 7.20
CA LEU A 173 -17.91 7.50 6.57
C LEU A 173 -18.89 8.65 6.77
N ASP A 174 -19.55 9.05 5.70
CA ASP A 174 -20.73 9.90 5.77
C ASP A 174 -21.99 9.12 6.21
N GLU A 175 -23.07 9.81 6.55
CA GLU A 175 -24.31 9.14 6.99
C GLU A 175 -24.85 8.19 5.91
N GLY A 176 -24.88 6.90 6.24
CA GLY A 176 -25.37 5.82 5.36
C GLY A 176 -24.31 5.20 4.43
N GLU A 177 -23.09 5.73 4.42
CA GLU A 177 -21.97 5.14 3.68
C GLU A 177 -21.52 3.82 4.31
N VAL A 178 -21.05 2.88 3.48
CA VAL A 178 -20.63 1.54 3.89
C VAL A 178 -19.16 1.32 3.55
N SER A 179 -18.43 0.70 4.49
CA SER A 179 -17.04 0.28 4.33
C SER A 179 -16.85 -1.12 4.90
N GLU A 180 -16.00 -1.92 4.25
CA GLU A 180 -15.78 -3.31 4.64
C GLU A 180 -14.34 -3.53 5.11
N VAL A 181 -14.20 -4.36 6.15
CA VAL A 181 -12.91 -4.84 6.63
C VAL A 181 -12.92 -6.36 6.57
N PRO A 182 -11.92 -6.97 5.90
CA PRO A 182 -11.89 -8.40 5.71
C PRO A 182 -11.75 -9.16 7.04
N GLY A 183 -12.17 -10.42 7.02
CA GLY A 183 -12.01 -11.31 8.16
C GLY A 183 -10.56 -11.80 8.24
N GLY A 184 -9.86 -11.45 9.30
CA GLY A 184 -8.48 -11.88 9.51
C GLY A 184 -8.33 -13.30 10.09
N ALA A 185 -7.08 -13.73 10.27
CA ALA A 185 -6.67 -14.96 10.94
C ALA A 185 -6.96 -15.01 12.45
N GLY A 186 -7.81 -14.12 12.97
CA GLY A 186 -8.15 -13.94 14.37
C GLY A 186 -9.35 -13.01 14.56
N ARG A 187 -9.56 -12.50 15.78
CA ARG A 187 -10.58 -11.47 16.02
C ARG A 187 -10.07 -10.12 15.54
N THR A 188 -10.94 -9.32 14.96
CA THR A 188 -10.64 -7.94 14.58
C THR A 188 -11.05 -7.01 15.71
N LEU A 189 -10.13 -6.17 16.17
CA LEU A 189 -10.40 -5.11 17.14
C LEU A 189 -10.88 -3.86 16.41
N VAL A 190 -11.93 -3.21 16.88
CA VAL A 190 -12.47 -1.98 16.31
C VAL A 190 -12.56 -0.89 17.37
N LEU A 191 -12.10 0.32 17.03
CA LEU A 191 -12.20 1.52 17.85
C LEU A 191 -13.02 2.58 17.10
N GLY A 192 -14.04 3.12 17.76
CA GLY A 192 -14.70 4.34 17.28
C GLY A 192 -13.85 5.56 17.60
N ILE A 193 -13.53 6.38 16.60
CA ILE A 193 -12.67 7.57 16.76
C ILE A 193 -13.48 8.86 16.77
N ALA A 194 -14.43 9.00 15.84
CA ALA A 194 -15.32 10.15 15.74
C ALA A 194 -16.71 9.69 15.23
N GLY A 195 -17.75 10.46 15.55
CA GLY A 195 -19.10 10.09 15.16
C GLY A 195 -19.55 8.74 15.73
N GLN A 196 -20.31 8.00 14.93
CA GLN A 196 -20.78 6.67 15.28
C GLN A 196 -20.90 5.80 14.02
N VAL A 197 -20.42 4.57 14.09
CA VAL A 197 -20.62 3.56 13.04
C VAL A 197 -21.48 2.42 13.54
N LEU A 198 -22.19 1.75 12.63
CA LEU A 198 -22.85 0.48 12.87
C LEU A 198 -22.00 -0.64 12.28
N ALA A 199 -21.46 -1.50 13.13
CA ALA A 199 -20.73 -2.68 12.70
C ALA A 199 -21.70 -3.86 12.53
N SER A 200 -21.60 -4.54 11.39
CA SER A 200 -22.36 -5.74 11.09
C SER A 200 -21.42 -6.85 10.66
N THR A 201 -21.60 -8.04 11.25
CA THR A 201 -21.00 -9.30 10.83
C THR A 201 -22.11 -10.27 10.43
N GLY A 202 -21.77 -11.37 9.76
CA GLY A 202 -22.75 -12.41 9.42
C GLY A 202 -23.56 -12.95 10.61
N SER A 203 -23.07 -12.78 11.85
CA SER A 203 -23.74 -13.18 13.09
C SER A 203 -24.39 -12.04 13.89
N GLU A 204 -23.92 -10.80 13.75
CA GLU A 204 -24.37 -9.64 14.53
C GLU A 204 -24.69 -8.48 13.60
N SER A 205 -25.93 -7.98 13.59
CA SER A 205 -26.34 -6.91 12.67
C SER A 205 -26.51 -5.59 13.42
N GLY A 206 -25.80 -4.55 12.97
CA GLY A 206 -25.98 -3.18 13.38
C GLY A 206 -25.58 -2.87 14.82
N MET A 207 -24.44 -3.37 15.29
CA MET A 207 -23.88 -3.00 16.59
C MET A 207 -23.34 -1.56 16.54
N PRO A 208 -23.87 -0.63 17.36
CA PRO A 208 -23.36 0.74 17.38
C PRO A 208 -22.00 0.84 18.09
N ILE A 209 -21.05 1.50 17.44
CA ILE A 209 -19.72 1.84 17.99
C ILE A 209 -19.58 3.36 17.91
N ALA A 210 -19.68 4.05 19.05
CA ALA A 210 -19.48 5.50 19.11
C ALA A 210 -18.01 5.86 19.34
N ALA A 211 -17.66 7.13 19.15
CA ALA A 211 -16.34 7.65 19.49
C ALA A 211 -15.92 7.30 20.94
N GLY A 212 -14.80 6.60 21.09
CA GLY A 212 -14.27 6.10 22.36
C GLY A 212 -14.72 4.70 22.74
N ASP A 213 -15.67 4.10 22.02
CA ASP A 213 -16.05 2.70 22.21
C ASP A 213 -15.05 1.76 21.52
N ILE A 214 -14.92 0.57 22.09
CA ILE A 214 -14.07 -0.51 21.57
C ILE A 214 -14.92 -1.77 21.47
N ALA A 215 -14.81 -2.48 20.36
CA ALA A 215 -15.51 -3.72 20.09
C ALA A 215 -14.59 -4.74 19.40
N GLU A 216 -14.98 -6.01 19.43
CA GLU A 216 -14.25 -7.08 18.77
C GLU A 216 -15.20 -8.02 18.05
N PHE A 217 -14.81 -8.37 16.83
CA PHE A 217 -15.64 -9.15 15.93
C PHE A 217 -14.86 -10.33 15.35
N ASP A 218 -15.61 -11.33 14.91
CA ASP A 218 -15.09 -12.51 14.22
C ASP A 218 -15.55 -12.45 12.75
N GLY A 219 -14.62 -12.67 11.83
CA GLY A 219 -14.88 -12.66 10.39
C GLY A 219 -15.01 -11.25 9.78
N PRO A 220 -15.46 -11.16 8.52
CA PRO A 220 -15.62 -9.89 7.81
C PRO A 220 -16.62 -8.97 8.50
N ILE A 221 -16.33 -7.67 8.49
CA ILE A 221 -17.15 -6.64 9.14
C ILE A 221 -17.53 -5.58 8.11
N SER A 222 -18.81 -5.28 8.04
CA SER A 222 -19.35 -4.14 7.30
C SER A 222 -19.70 -3.03 8.27
N PHE A 223 -19.15 -1.83 8.06
CA PHE A 223 -19.41 -0.63 8.85
C PHE A 223 -20.33 0.30 8.07
N THR A 224 -21.34 0.85 8.73
CA THR A 224 -22.19 1.91 8.17
C THR A 224 -22.08 3.18 8.98
N GLY A 225 -21.80 4.32 8.34
CA GLY A 225 -21.78 5.62 8.99
C GLY A 225 -23.16 6.00 9.52
N VAL A 226 -23.26 6.40 10.79
CA VAL A 226 -24.53 6.87 11.41
C VAL A 226 -24.65 8.40 11.35
N THR A 227 -23.52 9.08 11.34
CA THR A 227 -23.43 10.53 11.18
C THR A 227 -22.36 10.86 10.17
N ASP A 228 -22.46 12.03 9.52
CA ASP A 228 -21.36 12.55 8.71
C ASP A 228 -20.03 12.57 9.49
N ASP A 229 -18.91 12.33 8.79
CA ASP A 229 -17.58 12.24 9.37
C ASP A 229 -17.42 11.18 10.49
N SER A 230 -18.11 10.03 10.40
CA SER A 230 -17.92 8.92 11.34
C SER A 230 -16.63 8.18 11.06
N VAL A 231 -15.74 8.10 12.05
CA VAL A 231 -14.40 7.52 11.89
C VAL A 231 -14.25 6.29 12.76
N PHE A 232 -13.81 5.19 12.17
CA PHE A 232 -13.38 3.99 12.89
C PHE A 232 -11.94 3.63 12.53
N VAL A 233 -11.33 2.85 13.41
CA VAL A 233 -10.04 2.18 13.17
C VAL A 233 -10.23 0.70 13.50
N ALA A 234 -9.72 -0.19 12.65
CA ALA A 234 -9.77 -1.63 12.89
C ALA A 234 -8.38 -2.25 12.79
N ALA A 235 -7.99 -3.06 13.78
CA ALA A 235 -6.76 -3.84 13.78
C ALA A 235 -7.08 -5.32 13.56
N TYR A 236 -6.48 -5.94 12.56
CA TYR A 236 -6.67 -7.36 12.27
C TYR A 236 -5.36 -8.05 11.90
N ILE A 237 -5.41 -9.38 11.84
CA ILE A 237 -4.28 -10.23 11.48
C ILE A 237 -4.57 -10.75 10.07
N GLY A 238 -3.79 -10.33 9.09
CA GLY A 238 -3.97 -10.66 7.68
C GLY A 238 -3.53 -12.08 7.32
N ALA A 239 -3.25 -12.30 6.04
CA ALA A 239 -2.89 -13.59 5.48
C ALA A 239 -1.47 -14.05 5.91
N VAL A 240 -1.12 -15.29 5.55
CA VAL A 240 0.23 -15.84 5.74
C VAL A 240 1.18 -15.13 4.79
N ILE A 241 2.28 -14.58 5.32
CA ILE A 241 3.41 -14.11 4.52
C ILE A 241 4.47 -15.21 4.60
N GLY A 242 4.89 -15.82 3.48
CA GLY A 242 5.97 -16.81 3.53
C GLY A 242 6.16 -17.68 2.29
N PHE A 243 7.33 -17.51 1.67
CA PHE A 243 8.01 -18.47 0.79
C PHE A 243 8.29 -19.79 1.53
N GLY A 244 8.03 -20.93 0.89
CA GLY A 244 8.20 -22.26 1.48
C GLY A 244 9.64 -22.57 1.88
N ASP A 245 9.85 -22.84 3.17
CA ASP A 245 11.06 -23.46 3.72
C ASP A 245 11.29 -24.85 3.09
N GLU A 246 12.53 -25.07 2.66
CA GLU A 246 13.04 -26.32 2.12
C GLU A 246 12.79 -27.48 3.08
N SER A 247 11.91 -28.41 2.67
CA SER A 247 12.01 -29.79 3.14
C SER A 247 12.52 -30.67 1.99
N VAL A 248 13.75 -31.12 2.19
CA VAL A 248 14.47 -32.11 1.37
C VAL A 248 13.56 -33.26 0.96
N VAL A 249 13.23 -33.32 -0.33
CA VAL A 249 12.81 -34.55 -1.02
C VAL A 249 13.80 -34.78 -2.17
N GLU A 250 14.52 -35.90 -2.12
CA GLU A 250 15.42 -36.32 -3.20
C GLU A 250 14.66 -36.45 -4.54
N PRO A 251 15.32 -36.22 -5.68
CA PRO A 251 14.66 -36.23 -6.97
C PRO A 251 14.41 -37.67 -7.38
N ASP A 252 13.16 -38.07 -7.49
CA ASP A 252 12.80 -39.22 -8.31
C ASP A 252 11.70 -38.81 -9.30
N ASP A 253 12.00 -39.09 -10.56
CA ASP A 253 11.22 -38.89 -11.78
C ASP A 253 11.19 -37.49 -12.41
N ALA A 254 12.17 -37.30 -13.30
CA ALA A 254 12.21 -36.31 -14.37
C ALA A 254 10.95 -36.32 -15.25
N PRO A 255 10.34 -35.17 -15.56
CA PRO A 255 9.51 -35.02 -16.74
C PRO A 255 10.37 -34.66 -17.96
N ALA A 256 9.88 -35.14 -19.09
CA ALA A 256 10.55 -35.18 -20.37
C ALA A 256 10.74 -33.79 -21.00
N SER A 257 11.93 -33.59 -21.58
CA SER A 257 12.26 -32.79 -22.78
C SER A 257 11.17 -31.86 -23.32
N THR A 258 11.47 -30.56 -23.24
CA THR A 258 10.94 -29.43 -24.00
C THR A 258 10.43 -29.77 -25.41
N PRO A 259 9.25 -29.27 -25.84
CA PRO A 259 8.89 -29.23 -27.24
C PRO A 259 9.59 -28.03 -27.92
N GLU A 260 10.39 -28.30 -28.94
CA GLU A 260 10.95 -27.27 -29.83
C GLU A 260 9.85 -26.42 -30.51
N PRO A 261 10.06 -25.11 -30.72
CA PRO A 261 9.11 -24.26 -31.42
C PRO A 261 9.02 -24.65 -32.90
N LYS A 262 7.78 -24.81 -33.38
CA LYS A 262 7.46 -25.08 -34.79
C LYS A 262 7.61 -23.79 -35.61
N PRO A 263 8.23 -23.82 -36.81
CA PRO A 263 8.53 -22.60 -37.57
C PRO A 263 7.27 -21.97 -38.19
N ALA A 264 7.22 -20.63 -38.14
CA ALA A 264 6.21 -19.79 -38.76
C ALA A 264 6.15 -19.94 -40.29
N THR A 265 4.94 -19.84 -40.84
CA THR A 265 4.68 -19.60 -42.27
C THR A 265 4.12 -18.19 -42.46
N PRO A 266 4.53 -17.44 -43.50
CA PRO A 266 4.24 -16.03 -43.62
C PRO A 266 2.99 -15.71 -44.46
N ASP A 267 2.53 -14.47 -44.25
CA ASP A 267 1.64 -13.64 -45.07
C ASP A 267 0.14 -14.01 -45.12
N ASP A 268 -0.68 -13.09 -44.61
CA ASP A 268 -1.59 -12.39 -45.51
C ASP A 268 -1.82 -10.93 -45.06
N THR A 269 -1.63 -10.05 -46.04
CA THR A 269 -1.66 -8.59 -46.00
C THR A 269 -3.10 -8.05 -45.99
N ILE A 270 -3.44 -7.09 -45.13
CA ILE A 270 -4.58 -6.18 -45.35
C ILE A 270 -4.15 -4.73 -45.06
N GLU A 271 -4.44 -3.86 -46.03
CA GLU A 271 -4.10 -2.43 -46.12
C GLU A 271 -4.84 -1.52 -45.12
N PRO A 272 -4.30 -0.33 -44.77
CA PRO A 272 -4.97 0.63 -43.89
C PRO A 272 -5.99 1.49 -44.67
N THR A 273 -7.10 1.87 -44.03
CA THR A 273 -8.07 2.85 -44.56
C THR A 273 -8.40 3.89 -43.47
N PRO A 274 -8.56 5.19 -43.80
CA PRO A 274 -8.20 6.31 -42.92
C PRO A 274 -9.35 6.90 -42.08
N GLU A 275 -8.96 7.68 -41.06
CA GLU A 275 -9.76 8.54 -40.18
C GLU A 275 -10.89 9.37 -40.84
N PRO A 276 -11.88 9.78 -40.04
CA PRO A 276 -12.51 11.09 -40.23
C PRO A 276 -12.58 11.96 -38.94
N THR A 277 -11.82 13.07 -38.98
CA THR A 277 -12.11 14.48 -38.58
C THR A 277 -13.44 14.83 -37.88
N PRO A 278 -13.45 15.73 -36.86
CA PRO A 278 -14.61 16.05 -36.02
C PRO A 278 -15.57 17.09 -36.63
N GLU A 279 -16.87 16.97 -36.36
CA GLU A 279 -17.86 18.02 -36.59
C GLU A 279 -18.49 18.54 -35.28
N SER A 280 -18.52 19.87 -35.16
CA SER A 280 -19.12 20.63 -34.07
C SER A 280 -20.53 21.09 -34.46
N THR A 281 -21.50 21.02 -33.54
CA THR A 281 -22.80 21.69 -33.68
C THR A 281 -23.29 22.30 -32.37
N THR A 282 -23.84 23.51 -32.49
CA THR A 282 -24.27 24.46 -31.45
C THR A 282 -25.80 24.51 -31.25
N GLU A 283 -26.24 24.69 -29.98
CA GLU A 283 -27.48 25.36 -29.46
C GLU A 283 -28.89 24.70 -29.63
N PRO A 284 -29.96 25.11 -28.87
CA PRO A 284 -30.09 25.59 -27.46
C PRO A 284 -31.33 25.05 -26.65
N THR A 285 -31.36 25.41 -25.34
CA THR A 285 -32.34 25.44 -24.19
C THR A 285 -33.87 25.21 -24.42
N PRO A 286 -34.68 24.74 -23.42
CA PRO A 286 -35.31 25.62 -22.39
C PRO A 286 -35.59 25.01 -20.97
N GLU A 287 -35.79 25.89 -19.97
CA GLU A 287 -36.30 25.63 -18.58
C GLU A 287 -37.68 24.92 -18.53
N PRO A 288 -38.11 24.43 -17.34
CA PRO A 288 -39.14 25.18 -16.61
C PRO A 288 -39.05 25.18 -15.05
N THR A 289 -39.92 26.02 -14.50
CA THR A 289 -40.07 26.60 -13.15
C THR A 289 -41.03 25.85 -12.19
N ALA A 290 -40.84 26.10 -10.88
CA ALA A 290 -41.82 26.28 -9.77
C ALA A 290 -42.40 25.11 -8.92
N GLU A 291 -42.09 25.18 -7.61
CA GLU A 291 -42.94 25.07 -6.38
C GLU A 291 -43.73 23.76 -6.08
N PRO A 292 -43.86 23.33 -4.80
CA PRO A 292 -44.58 24.08 -3.76
C PRO A 292 -44.15 23.99 -2.29
N THR A 293 -44.66 24.97 -1.54
CA THR A 293 -44.71 25.20 -0.09
C THR A 293 -45.63 24.25 0.69
N GLN A 294 -45.27 23.82 1.92
CA GLN A 294 -45.99 24.06 3.19
C GLN A 294 -45.55 23.14 4.36
N ALA A 295 -45.46 23.76 5.55
CA ALA A 295 -45.18 23.18 6.88
C ALA A 295 -46.31 22.25 7.40
N PRO A 296 -46.12 21.51 8.53
CA PRO A 296 -46.25 22.13 9.86
C PRO A 296 -45.32 21.56 10.97
N ALA A 297 -45.16 22.38 12.02
CA ALA A 297 -44.63 22.02 13.33
C ALA A 297 -45.69 21.32 14.20
N GLU A 298 -45.27 20.51 15.18
CA GLU A 298 -45.71 20.56 16.59
C GLU A 298 -44.96 19.51 17.45
N GLU A 299 -44.40 19.95 18.58
CA GLU A 299 -43.92 19.12 19.70
C GLU A 299 -45.09 18.39 20.41
N PRO A 300 -44.83 17.39 21.29
CA PRO A 300 -44.63 17.74 22.70
C PRO A 300 -43.65 16.85 23.49
N THR A 301 -42.93 17.47 24.43
CA THR A 301 -42.29 16.83 25.60
C THR A 301 -43.30 16.38 26.66
N SER A 302 -43.04 15.25 27.35
CA SER A 302 -43.07 15.15 28.84
C SER A 302 -42.89 13.72 29.37
N GLN A 303 -41.84 13.49 30.18
CA GLN A 303 -41.74 12.49 31.28
C GLN A 303 -42.37 13.12 32.58
N PRO A 304 -42.50 12.48 33.80
CA PRO A 304 -41.91 11.22 34.30
C PRO A 304 -42.76 10.31 35.26
N THR A 305 -42.13 9.19 35.70
CA THR A 305 -42.20 8.49 37.02
C THR A 305 -43.23 7.37 37.30
N ALA A 306 -42.75 6.16 37.63
CA ALA A 306 -42.83 5.50 38.96
C ALA A 306 -42.44 3.99 38.95
N GLU A 307 -41.43 3.60 39.75
CA GLU A 307 -41.22 2.24 40.31
C GLU A 307 -42.17 1.99 41.53
N PRO A 308 -42.20 0.86 42.29
CA PRO A 308 -41.38 -0.38 42.30
C PRO A 308 -42.15 -1.73 42.54
N THR A 309 -41.43 -2.88 42.54
CA THR A 309 -41.32 -3.86 43.67
C THR A 309 -41.27 -5.37 43.26
N ALA A 310 -40.08 -5.95 43.44
CA ALA A 310 -39.65 -7.27 43.97
C ALA A 310 -40.51 -8.58 43.92
N GLU A 311 -39.86 -9.64 43.37
CA GLU A 311 -39.60 -11.00 43.92
C GLU A 311 -40.71 -12.11 43.97
N PRO A 312 -40.37 -13.44 44.08
CA PRO A 312 -39.84 -14.36 43.04
C PRO A 312 -40.66 -15.71 43.04
N THR A 313 -40.06 -16.87 42.66
CA THR A 313 -40.43 -18.32 42.93
C THR A 313 -40.81 -19.14 41.66
N PRO A 314 -40.55 -20.46 41.54
CA PRO A 314 -39.29 -21.23 41.68
C PRO A 314 -39.06 -22.30 40.55
N GLU A 315 -37.81 -22.81 40.51
CA GLU A 315 -37.26 -24.14 40.16
C GLU A 315 -37.88 -25.09 39.08
N PRO A 316 -37.04 -25.74 38.25
CA PRO A 316 -37.43 -26.68 37.21
C PRO A 316 -37.65 -28.12 37.74
N THR A 317 -38.53 -28.84 37.07
CA THR A 317 -38.96 -30.20 37.41
C THR A 317 -37.92 -31.26 37.01
N THR A 318 -37.71 -32.22 37.90
CA THR A 318 -36.92 -33.45 37.71
C THR A 318 -37.75 -34.57 37.07
N GLU A 319 -37.27 -35.19 35.99
CA GLU A 319 -37.36 -36.67 35.81
C GLU A 319 -36.40 -37.16 34.70
N PRO A 320 -35.83 -38.40 34.83
CA PRO A 320 -34.69 -38.87 34.05
C PRO A 320 -35.10 -39.82 32.90
N THR A 321 -34.23 -39.99 31.90
CA THR A 321 -34.32 -41.08 30.90
C THR A 321 -32.89 -41.45 30.44
N PRO A 322 -32.60 -42.76 30.18
CA PRO A 322 -31.39 -43.43 30.66
C PRO A 322 -30.19 -43.43 29.70
N GLU A 323 -29.02 -43.71 30.29
CA GLU A 323 -27.72 -43.97 29.65
C GLU A 323 -27.77 -45.01 28.52
N PRO A 324 -26.94 -44.85 27.47
CA PRO A 324 -26.41 -45.96 26.70
C PRO A 324 -24.95 -46.25 27.07
N THR A 325 -24.70 -47.54 27.33
CA THR A 325 -23.40 -48.15 27.64
C THR A 325 -22.59 -48.41 26.36
N VAL A 326 -21.42 -47.75 26.27
CA VAL A 326 -20.08 -48.17 25.77
C VAL A 326 -19.91 -48.97 24.46
N GLY A 327 -19.09 -48.41 23.55
CA GLY A 327 -18.19 -49.13 22.64
C GLY A 327 -17.40 -48.16 21.72
N PRO A 328 -16.04 -48.20 21.67
CA PRO A 328 -15.26 -47.25 20.86
C PRO A 328 -15.25 -47.71 19.40
N ALA A 329 -15.76 -46.89 18.50
CA ALA A 329 -15.49 -47.00 17.07
C ALA A 329 -14.24 -46.16 16.76
N GLN A 330 -13.33 -46.80 16.03
CA GLN A 330 -12.01 -46.31 15.65
C GLN A 330 -12.11 -44.98 14.88
N ALA A 331 -11.11 -44.12 15.07
CA ALA A 331 -10.93 -42.89 14.29
C ALA A 331 -10.80 -43.22 12.79
N PRO A 332 -11.47 -42.48 11.89
CA PRO A 332 -10.95 -42.29 10.56
C PRO A 332 -9.84 -41.25 10.63
N THR A 333 -8.63 -41.73 10.47
CA THR A 333 -7.47 -40.98 10.00
C THR A 333 -7.68 -40.72 8.53
N GLU A 334 -7.85 -39.47 8.10
CA GLU A 334 -7.28 -38.88 6.87
C GLU A 334 -7.11 -37.37 7.13
N GLU A 335 -5.88 -36.87 6.95
CA GLU A 335 -5.55 -35.45 6.89
C GLU A 335 -6.26 -34.81 5.68
N PRO A 336 -6.71 -33.55 5.76
CA PRO A 336 -6.93 -32.79 4.54
C PRO A 336 -5.56 -32.40 3.98
N THR A 337 -5.11 -33.13 2.96
CA THR A 337 -4.08 -32.64 2.04
C THR A 337 -4.73 -31.53 1.20
N ALA A 338 -4.43 -30.28 1.50
CA ALA A 338 -4.75 -29.14 0.64
C ALA A 338 -3.49 -28.79 -0.16
N GLU A 339 -3.26 -29.53 -1.24
CA GLU A 339 -2.60 -28.96 -2.41
C GLU A 339 -3.70 -28.31 -3.25
N PRO A 340 -3.49 -27.11 -3.84
CA PRO A 340 -4.48 -26.49 -4.71
C PRO A 340 -4.74 -27.45 -5.88
N THR A 341 -5.99 -27.85 -6.02
CA THR A 341 -6.42 -28.64 -7.17
C THR A 341 -6.50 -27.67 -8.34
N PRO A 342 -5.91 -27.98 -9.52
CA PRO A 342 -6.10 -27.15 -10.70
C PRO A 342 -7.61 -27.03 -10.97
N PHE A 343 -8.07 -25.82 -11.34
CA PHE A 343 -9.45 -25.52 -11.72
C PHE A 343 -9.86 -26.45 -12.86
N VAL A 344 -10.44 -27.60 -12.52
CA VAL A 344 -11.09 -28.46 -13.49
C VAL A 344 -12.54 -28.07 -13.44
N LEU A 345 -12.93 -27.19 -14.37
CA LEU A 345 -14.31 -27.09 -14.82
C LEU A 345 -14.77 -28.52 -15.14
N GLU A 346 -15.53 -29.11 -14.22
CA GLU A 346 -16.08 -30.44 -14.42
C GLU A 346 -17.04 -30.29 -15.60
N VAL A 347 -16.58 -30.63 -16.81
CA VAL A 347 -17.41 -30.61 -18.01
C VAL A 347 -18.59 -31.53 -17.72
N ILE A 348 -19.72 -30.95 -17.34
CA ILE A 348 -20.97 -31.66 -17.18
C ILE A 348 -21.40 -32.03 -18.60
N GLU A 349 -20.86 -33.13 -19.13
CA GLU A 349 -21.31 -33.73 -20.40
C GLU A 349 -22.73 -34.27 -20.20
N GLY A 350 -23.72 -33.37 -20.28
CA GLY A 350 -25.13 -33.74 -20.13
C GLY A 350 -26.05 -32.54 -19.97
N ASP A 351 -26.52 -32.01 -21.11
CA ASP A 351 -27.40 -30.84 -21.29
C ASP A 351 -26.67 -29.52 -20.93
N PRO A 352 -26.35 -28.64 -21.90
CA PRO A 352 -25.48 -27.47 -21.71
C PRO A 352 -26.14 -26.35 -20.88
N GLY A 353 -27.02 -26.69 -19.93
CA GLY A 353 -27.78 -25.70 -19.17
C GLY A 353 -28.58 -24.76 -20.08
N THR A 354 -29.11 -23.72 -19.47
CA THR A 354 -29.34 -22.46 -20.18
C THR A 354 -28.03 -21.68 -20.06
N ASP A 355 -27.70 -20.93 -21.10
CA ASP A 355 -26.59 -19.98 -21.20
C ASP A 355 -27.28 -18.73 -21.77
N SER A 356 -27.61 -17.78 -20.88
CA SER A 356 -28.59 -16.73 -21.15
C SER A 356 -27.98 -15.54 -21.90
N ASP A 357 -26.69 -15.29 -21.70
CA ASP A 357 -25.90 -14.22 -22.29
C ASP A 357 -24.98 -14.68 -23.45
N GLY A 358 -24.67 -15.99 -23.53
CA GLY A 358 -23.94 -16.62 -24.61
C GLY A 358 -22.42 -16.53 -24.49
N ASP A 359 -21.87 -16.37 -23.28
CA ASP A 359 -20.44 -16.12 -23.04
C ASP A 359 -19.59 -17.43 -23.05
N GLY A 360 -20.22 -18.57 -22.78
CA GLY A 360 -19.59 -19.89 -22.72
C GLY A 360 -19.74 -20.61 -21.37
N LEU A 361 -20.15 -19.91 -20.32
CA LEU A 361 -20.66 -20.47 -19.08
C LEU A 361 -22.15 -20.78 -19.22
N THR A 362 -22.70 -21.48 -18.23
CA THR A 362 -24.13 -21.74 -18.13
C THR A 362 -24.67 -20.98 -16.93
N ASP A 363 -25.96 -20.64 -16.92
CA ASP A 363 -26.60 -19.93 -15.80
C ASP A 363 -26.30 -20.60 -14.44
N ALA A 364 -26.10 -21.94 -14.44
CA ALA A 364 -25.79 -22.69 -13.24
C ALA A 364 -24.32 -22.60 -12.81
N GLN A 365 -23.39 -22.45 -13.76
CA GLN A 365 -21.98 -22.18 -13.50
C GLN A 365 -21.78 -20.74 -13.05
N GLU A 366 -22.43 -19.78 -13.69
CA GLU A 366 -22.34 -18.36 -13.31
C GLU A 366 -22.87 -18.17 -11.89
N VAL A 367 -24.05 -18.72 -11.56
CA VAL A 367 -24.55 -18.74 -10.17
C VAL A 367 -23.61 -19.44 -9.19
N PHE A 368 -22.80 -20.40 -9.65
CA PHE A 368 -21.82 -21.09 -8.80
C PHE A 368 -20.57 -20.25 -8.56
N TYR A 369 -20.07 -19.56 -9.59
CA TYR A 369 -18.91 -18.67 -9.52
C TYR A 369 -19.25 -17.28 -8.99
N GLY A 370 -20.53 -16.93 -8.96
CA GLY A 370 -21.03 -15.66 -8.43
C GLY A 370 -21.32 -14.61 -9.49
N SER A 371 -20.98 -14.89 -10.76
CA SER A 371 -21.18 -14.00 -11.90
C SER A 371 -22.65 -13.95 -12.37
N ASP A 372 -23.04 -12.94 -13.15
CA ASP A 372 -24.43 -12.68 -13.54
C ASP A 372 -24.83 -13.46 -14.80
N PRO A 373 -25.78 -14.43 -14.72
CA PRO A 373 -26.23 -15.21 -15.86
C PRO A 373 -26.70 -14.45 -17.11
N ASP A 374 -27.10 -13.19 -16.92
CA ASP A 374 -27.61 -12.35 -18.01
C ASP A 374 -26.54 -11.37 -18.56
N GLU A 375 -25.31 -11.34 -18.02
CA GLU A 375 -24.22 -10.43 -18.41
C GLU A 375 -22.90 -11.17 -18.69
N ALA A 376 -22.50 -11.19 -19.97
CA ALA A 376 -21.30 -11.88 -20.47
C ALA A 376 -19.96 -11.31 -20.02
N ASP A 377 -19.95 -10.37 -19.10
CA ASP A 377 -18.80 -9.61 -18.61
C ASP A 377 -19.34 -8.90 -17.37
N THR A 378 -19.30 -9.62 -16.24
CA THR A 378 -20.08 -9.26 -15.05
C THR A 378 -19.54 -8.01 -14.36
N ASP A 379 -18.23 -7.80 -14.35
CA ASP A 379 -17.60 -6.61 -13.75
C ASP A 379 -17.36 -5.46 -14.75
N GLY A 380 -17.46 -5.75 -16.05
CA GLY A 380 -17.43 -4.76 -17.12
C GLY A 380 -16.02 -4.29 -17.48
N ASP A 381 -14.98 -5.08 -17.22
CA ASP A 381 -13.59 -4.74 -17.50
C ASP A 381 -13.21 -4.94 -18.99
N GLY A 382 -13.98 -5.75 -19.71
CA GLY A 382 -13.80 -6.07 -21.13
C GLY A 382 -13.37 -7.51 -21.44
N ILE A 383 -13.16 -8.35 -20.43
CA ILE A 383 -13.02 -9.79 -20.52
C ILE A 383 -14.38 -10.43 -20.16
N ASN A 384 -14.72 -11.55 -20.78
CA ASN A 384 -15.93 -12.26 -20.39
C ASN A 384 -15.66 -13.32 -19.32
N ASP A 385 -16.63 -13.55 -18.45
CA ASP A 385 -16.55 -14.47 -17.30
C ASP A 385 -15.94 -15.84 -17.66
N PHE A 386 -16.35 -16.41 -18.79
CA PHE A 386 -15.77 -17.68 -19.27
C PHE A 386 -14.24 -17.60 -19.43
N ARG A 387 -13.71 -16.53 -20.02
CA ARG A 387 -12.28 -16.40 -20.33
C ARG A 387 -11.48 -15.99 -19.10
N GLU A 388 -12.04 -15.18 -18.23
CA GLU A 388 -11.44 -14.88 -16.93
C GLU A 388 -11.20 -16.18 -16.18
N LEU A 389 -12.21 -17.04 -16.05
CA LEU A 389 -12.06 -18.31 -15.32
C LEU A 389 -11.19 -19.36 -16.03
N VAL A 390 -11.20 -19.41 -17.36
CA VAL A 390 -10.60 -20.52 -18.14
C VAL A 390 -9.26 -20.19 -18.76
N ASP A 391 -9.13 -18.98 -19.31
CA ASP A 391 -7.95 -18.57 -20.07
C ASP A 391 -6.94 -17.83 -19.17
N PHE A 392 -7.40 -16.98 -18.24
CA PHE A 392 -6.53 -16.04 -17.52
C PHE A 392 -6.40 -16.32 -16.01
N GLY A 393 -7.43 -16.88 -15.38
CA GLY A 393 -7.46 -17.13 -13.94
C GLY A 393 -7.86 -15.93 -13.08
N THR A 394 -8.38 -14.87 -13.70
CA THR A 394 -8.87 -13.64 -13.06
C THR A 394 -10.27 -13.81 -12.46
N ASP A 395 -10.71 -12.87 -11.61
CA ASP A 395 -12.01 -12.93 -10.91
C ASP A 395 -13.11 -12.18 -11.70
N PRO A 396 -14.14 -12.87 -12.25
CA PRO A 396 -15.24 -12.24 -13.02
C PRO A 396 -16.08 -11.20 -12.29
N LEU A 397 -15.82 -10.98 -11.01
CA LEU A 397 -16.51 -10.02 -10.15
C LEU A 397 -15.63 -8.83 -9.79
N ASN A 398 -14.37 -8.83 -10.20
CA ASN A 398 -13.39 -7.82 -9.85
C ASN A 398 -12.62 -7.38 -11.10
N PRO A 399 -12.85 -6.15 -11.59
CA PRO A 399 -12.25 -5.72 -12.85
C PRO A 399 -10.72 -5.55 -12.78
N ASP A 400 -10.12 -5.60 -11.59
CA ASP A 400 -8.69 -5.44 -11.30
C ASP A 400 -8.35 -6.48 -10.23
N THR A 401 -7.96 -7.69 -10.66
CA THR A 401 -7.97 -8.88 -9.81
C THR A 401 -6.95 -8.81 -8.67
N ASP A 402 -5.81 -8.15 -8.87
CA ASP A 402 -4.76 -8.00 -7.86
C ASP A 402 -4.70 -6.61 -7.19
N ASP A 403 -5.63 -5.73 -7.54
CA ASP A 403 -5.88 -4.41 -6.96
C ASP A 403 -4.68 -3.44 -7.08
N ASP A 404 -3.91 -3.55 -8.17
CA ASP A 404 -2.71 -2.76 -8.38
C ASP A 404 -3.00 -1.38 -9.05
N GLY A 405 -4.21 -1.22 -9.61
CA GLY A 405 -4.68 -0.02 -10.28
C GLY A 405 -4.82 -0.14 -11.80
N ILE A 406 -4.47 -1.29 -12.39
CA ILE A 406 -4.71 -1.64 -13.79
C ILE A 406 -5.79 -2.72 -13.84
N ASN A 407 -6.77 -2.55 -14.73
CA ASN A 407 -7.80 -3.57 -14.90
C ASN A 407 -7.27 -4.76 -15.72
N ASP A 408 -7.79 -5.97 -15.46
CA ASP A 408 -7.27 -7.24 -16.02
C ASP A 408 -7.14 -7.19 -17.56
N PHE A 409 -8.13 -6.60 -18.23
CA PHE A 409 -8.10 -6.39 -19.67
C PHE A 409 -6.85 -5.61 -20.14
N ASN A 410 -6.50 -4.52 -19.46
CA ASN A 410 -5.36 -3.71 -19.87
C ASN A 410 -4.04 -4.42 -19.57
N GLU A 411 -3.95 -5.13 -18.46
CA GLU A 411 -2.76 -5.92 -18.12
C GLU A 411 -2.49 -6.97 -19.20
N ILE A 412 -3.50 -7.78 -19.52
CA ILE A 412 -3.36 -8.89 -20.48
C ILE A 412 -3.15 -8.42 -21.92
N PHE A 413 -3.80 -7.32 -22.35
CA PHE A 413 -3.86 -6.94 -23.76
C PHE A 413 -3.12 -5.65 -24.13
N ILE A 414 -2.69 -4.86 -23.15
CA ILE A 414 -2.02 -3.57 -23.38
C ILE A 414 -0.61 -3.56 -22.79
N TYR A 415 -0.47 -3.90 -21.51
CA TYR A 415 0.79 -3.77 -20.78
C TYR A 415 1.60 -5.08 -20.74
N ASP A 416 0.97 -6.22 -21.06
CA ASP A 416 1.56 -7.56 -20.99
C ASP A 416 2.07 -7.90 -19.56
N THR A 417 1.45 -7.32 -18.52
CA THR A 417 1.68 -7.61 -17.09
C THR A 417 0.86 -8.82 -16.62
N ASP A 418 1.14 -9.32 -15.41
CA ASP A 418 0.43 -10.47 -14.84
C ASP A 418 -0.72 -10.00 -13.93
N PRO A 419 -2.01 -10.14 -14.33
CA PRO A 419 -3.18 -9.64 -13.60
C PRO A 419 -3.46 -10.33 -12.26
N LEU A 420 -2.55 -11.20 -11.82
CA LEU A 420 -2.59 -11.91 -10.55
C LEU A 420 -1.40 -11.52 -9.66
N ASN A 421 -0.60 -10.55 -10.08
CA ASN A 421 0.64 -10.13 -9.46
C ASN A 421 0.85 -8.62 -9.60
N LEU A 422 0.44 -7.91 -8.55
CA LEU A 422 0.61 -6.49 -8.28
C LEU A 422 1.99 -5.83 -8.52
N ASP A 423 3.04 -6.58 -8.82
CA ASP A 423 4.41 -6.11 -9.06
C ASP A 423 5.08 -7.14 -9.99
N THR A 424 4.90 -6.98 -11.30
CA THR A 424 5.23 -7.97 -12.32
C THR A 424 6.73 -8.19 -12.45
N ASP A 425 7.54 -7.14 -12.34
CA ASP A 425 9.00 -7.23 -12.46
C ASP A 425 9.73 -7.38 -11.11
N GLY A 426 9.02 -7.19 -9.99
CA GLY A 426 9.46 -7.51 -8.64
C GLY A 426 10.39 -6.45 -8.04
N ASP A 427 10.21 -5.19 -8.43
CA ASP A 427 11.11 -4.08 -8.12
C ASP A 427 10.64 -3.21 -6.92
N LEU A 428 9.48 -3.56 -6.35
CA LEU A 428 8.76 -2.91 -5.25
C LEU A 428 7.87 -1.72 -5.65
N LEU A 429 7.72 -1.42 -6.94
CA LEU A 429 6.71 -0.54 -7.49
C LEU A 429 5.60 -1.39 -8.13
N TYR A 430 4.33 -1.05 -7.88
CA TYR A 430 3.23 -1.81 -8.49
C TYR A 430 3.04 -1.40 -9.95
N ASP A 431 2.58 -2.29 -10.82
CA ASP A 431 2.47 -2.01 -12.26
C ASP A 431 1.58 -0.78 -12.52
N GLY A 432 0.47 -0.66 -11.80
CA GLY A 432 -0.37 0.55 -11.80
C GLY A 432 0.33 1.81 -11.28
N GLY A 433 1.24 1.65 -10.32
CA GLY A 433 2.14 2.70 -9.82
C GLY A 433 3.16 3.15 -10.86
N GLU A 434 3.71 2.22 -11.62
CA GLU A 434 4.70 2.51 -12.67
C GLU A 434 4.11 3.38 -13.78
N LEU A 435 2.84 3.17 -14.13
CA LEU A 435 2.14 4.09 -15.05
C LEU A 435 2.00 5.52 -14.50
N VAL A 436 2.02 5.70 -13.18
CA VAL A 436 1.98 7.03 -12.52
C VAL A 436 3.37 7.66 -12.49
N PHE A 437 4.41 6.87 -12.26
CA PHE A 437 5.80 7.32 -12.29
C PHE A 437 6.38 7.41 -13.71
N GLU A 438 5.61 6.99 -14.72
CA GLU A 438 6.02 6.94 -16.13
C GLU A 438 7.20 5.96 -16.38
N THR A 439 7.28 4.90 -15.57
CA THR A 439 8.24 3.78 -15.68
C THR A 439 7.67 2.60 -16.50
N GLU A 440 8.48 1.60 -16.80
CA GLU A 440 8.10 0.44 -17.62
C GLU A 440 7.77 -0.81 -16.76
N PRO A 441 6.50 -1.30 -16.72
CA PRO A 441 6.06 -2.38 -15.82
C PRO A 441 6.67 -3.78 -15.93
N LEU A 442 7.65 -3.92 -16.80
CA LEU A 442 8.35 -5.17 -17.06
C LEU A 442 9.87 -4.97 -16.94
N ASP A 443 10.32 -3.78 -16.53
CA ASP A 443 11.72 -3.38 -16.45
C ASP A 443 12.01 -2.74 -15.07
N PRO A 444 12.65 -3.50 -14.16
CA PRO A 444 12.77 -3.11 -12.74
C PRO A 444 13.78 -1.97 -12.48
N ASP A 445 14.21 -1.26 -13.52
CA ASP A 445 15.22 -0.18 -13.52
C ASP A 445 15.09 0.56 -14.87
N THR A 446 14.08 1.43 -14.99
CA THR A 446 13.65 2.04 -16.25
C THR A 446 14.74 2.89 -16.90
N ASP A 447 15.56 3.57 -16.09
CA ASP A 447 16.60 4.48 -16.58
C ASP A 447 18.00 3.85 -16.66
N GLY A 448 18.17 2.68 -16.06
CA GLY A 448 19.36 1.85 -16.13
C GLY A 448 20.54 2.40 -15.32
N ASP A 449 20.28 3.15 -14.25
CA ASP A 449 21.31 3.72 -13.38
C ASP A 449 21.81 2.74 -12.30
N GLY A 450 21.04 1.68 -12.04
CA GLY A 450 21.34 0.61 -11.10
C GLY A 450 20.46 0.57 -9.85
N LEU A 451 19.70 1.64 -9.55
CA LEU A 451 18.59 1.63 -8.59
C LEU A 451 17.34 1.03 -9.25
N THR A 452 16.48 0.34 -8.49
CA THR A 452 15.16 -0.04 -9.05
C THR A 452 14.18 1.13 -9.02
N ASP A 453 13.18 1.12 -9.89
CA ASP A 453 12.16 2.18 -9.93
C ASP A 453 11.43 2.30 -8.58
N GLY A 454 11.12 1.15 -7.97
CA GLY A 454 10.62 1.07 -6.60
C GLY A 454 11.58 1.62 -5.55
N GLU A 455 12.90 1.41 -5.71
CA GLU A 455 13.89 2.00 -4.79
C GLU A 455 13.93 3.52 -4.89
N GLU A 456 13.81 4.04 -6.10
CA GLU A 456 13.81 5.45 -6.39
C GLU A 456 12.55 6.15 -5.89
N ALA A 457 11.39 5.56 -6.18
CA ALA A 457 10.10 6.07 -5.76
C ALA A 457 9.95 6.12 -4.23
N TYR A 458 10.51 5.14 -3.50
CA TYR A 458 10.22 4.97 -2.08
C TYR A 458 11.39 5.23 -1.12
N PHE A 459 12.66 5.03 -1.53
CA PHE A 459 13.81 5.12 -0.62
C PHE A 459 14.74 6.28 -0.90
N THR A 460 15.20 6.47 -2.14
CA THR A 460 16.11 7.57 -2.49
C THR A 460 15.37 8.85 -2.84
N LEU A 461 14.09 8.74 -3.25
CA LEU A 461 13.23 9.85 -3.68
C LEU A 461 13.80 10.60 -4.90
N THR A 462 14.49 9.87 -5.77
CA THR A 462 15.02 10.30 -7.07
C THR A 462 13.95 10.11 -8.16
N ASP A 463 14.23 10.56 -9.38
CA ASP A 463 13.32 10.43 -10.53
C ASP A 463 13.63 9.10 -11.26
N PRO A 464 12.75 8.07 -11.16
CA PRO A 464 13.00 6.74 -11.72
C PRO A 464 13.23 6.66 -13.24
N THR A 465 13.03 7.78 -13.92
CA THR A 465 13.19 7.89 -15.38
C THR A 465 14.43 8.69 -15.78
N ASN A 466 15.25 9.08 -14.81
CA ASN A 466 16.39 9.97 -15.02
C ASN A 466 17.59 9.60 -14.15
N PRO A 467 18.68 9.08 -14.76
CA PRO A 467 19.77 8.42 -14.03
C PRO A 467 20.73 9.40 -13.32
N ASP A 468 20.34 10.66 -13.17
CA ASP A 468 21.08 11.78 -12.56
C ASP A 468 20.03 12.86 -12.25
N THR A 469 19.34 12.72 -11.11
CA THR A 469 18.15 13.51 -10.76
C THR A 469 18.45 15.00 -10.64
N ASP A 470 19.61 15.36 -10.11
CA ASP A 470 19.97 16.76 -9.88
C ASP A 470 20.79 17.41 -11.01
N GLY A 471 21.30 16.59 -11.93
CA GLY A 471 22.00 16.99 -13.15
C GLY A 471 23.42 17.48 -12.92
N ASP A 472 24.10 17.04 -11.87
CA ASP A 472 25.47 17.41 -11.56
C ASP A 472 26.54 16.59 -12.31
N GLY A 473 26.12 15.47 -12.91
CA GLY A 473 26.93 14.55 -13.70
C GLY A 473 27.37 13.28 -12.98
N ILE A 474 26.88 13.03 -11.76
CA ILE A 474 27.00 11.77 -11.02
C ILE A 474 25.62 11.11 -10.99
N SER A 475 25.55 9.78 -11.15
CA SER A 475 24.26 9.10 -11.14
C SER A 475 23.73 8.85 -9.72
N ASP A 476 22.41 8.74 -9.60
CA ASP A 476 21.71 8.61 -8.33
C ASP A 476 22.16 7.35 -7.57
N PHE A 477 22.38 6.24 -8.29
CA PHE A 477 22.99 5.03 -7.75
C PHE A 477 24.35 5.30 -7.11
N ILE A 478 25.25 6.00 -7.81
CA ILE A 478 26.62 6.26 -7.36
C ILE A 478 26.61 7.15 -6.11
N GLU A 479 25.72 8.12 -6.07
CA GLU A 479 25.54 8.98 -4.92
C GLU A 479 25.01 8.24 -3.70
N THR A 480 23.98 7.42 -3.92
CA THR A 480 23.37 6.56 -2.89
C THR A 480 24.38 5.61 -2.27
N ILE A 481 25.22 4.95 -3.06
CA ILE A 481 26.26 4.08 -2.51
C ILE A 481 27.38 4.87 -1.82
N ASN A 482 27.69 6.10 -2.25
CA ASN A 482 28.74 6.92 -1.65
C ASN A 482 28.27 7.73 -0.43
N GLY A 483 26.96 7.78 -0.20
CA GLY A 483 26.33 8.53 0.88
C GLY A 483 26.37 10.05 0.65
N THR A 484 26.39 10.47 -0.61
CA THR A 484 26.10 11.86 -1.02
C THR A 484 24.60 12.01 -1.28
N ASP A 485 24.11 13.23 -1.46
CA ASP A 485 22.68 13.54 -1.63
C ASP A 485 22.32 13.66 -3.12
N PRO A 486 21.63 12.66 -3.72
CA PRO A 486 21.29 12.66 -5.17
C PRO A 486 20.28 13.75 -5.59
N LEU A 487 19.86 14.59 -4.64
CA LEU A 487 18.94 15.70 -4.87
C LEU A 487 19.61 17.08 -4.70
N ASP A 488 20.90 17.14 -4.35
CA ASP A 488 21.66 18.39 -4.21
C ASP A 488 22.81 18.49 -5.22
N PRO A 489 22.69 19.31 -6.28
CA PRO A 489 23.68 19.38 -7.36
C PRO A 489 25.00 20.08 -6.98
N ASN A 490 25.24 20.23 -5.68
CA ASN A 490 26.48 20.73 -5.09
C ASN A 490 27.10 19.73 -4.09
N ASP A 491 26.52 18.55 -3.94
CA ASP A 491 27.00 17.43 -3.13
C ASP A 491 27.12 16.18 -4.03
N PRO A 492 28.28 15.52 -4.10
CA PRO A 492 29.55 15.95 -3.55
C PRO A 492 30.03 17.22 -4.25
N ARG A 493 30.74 18.09 -3.51
CA ARG A 493 31.28 19.33 -4.08
C ARG A 493 32.04 19.02 -5.38
N ASN A 494 31.48 19.48 -6.49
CA ASN A 494 32.09 19.38 -7.81
C ASN A 494 33.48 20.05 -7.80
N THR A 495 34.54 19.25 -7.66
CA THR A 495 35.93 19.73 -7.59
C THR A 495 36.59 19.84 -8.96
N THR A 496 35.82 19.90 -10.06
CA THR A 496 36.39 20.05 -11.41
C THR A 496 37.08 21.40 -11.68
N ASP A 497 37.16 22.31 -10.70
CA ASP A 497 38.05 23.48 -10.78
C ASP A 497 39.49 23.07 -10.40
N ASP A 498 40.18 22.44 -11.34
CA ASP A 498 41.59 22.04 -11.36
C ASP A 498 42.56 23.25 -11.35
N ASP A 499 42.18 24.36 -10.68
CA ASP A 499 42.82 25.66 -10.77
C ASP A 499 43.23 26.30 -9.42
N ASP A 500 42.82 25.80 -8.25
CA ASP A 500 43.27 26.37 -6.97
C ASP A 500 44.15 25.40 -6.17
N GLU A 501 45.46 25.49 -6.46
CA GLU A 501 46.47 25.15 -5.47
C GLU A 501 46.11 25.84 -4.14
N ASN A 502 45.90 25.04 -3.10
CA ASN A 502 45.92 25.44 -1.69
C ASN A 502 44.59 26.01 -1.14
N ASP A 503 43.56 25.17 -1.05
CA ASP A 503 42.86 25.01 0.23
C ASP A 503 43.30 23.69 0.89
N GLY A 504 43.53 23.75 2.20
CA GLY A 504 44.10 22.64 2.96
C GLY A 504 43.01 21.74 3.51
N ASP A 505 42.22 21.13 2.63
CA ASP A 505 41.32 20.03 2.99
C ASP A 505 41.81 18.74 2.34
N ASP A 506 42.96 18.30 2.84
CA ASP A 506 43.72 17.13 2.39
C ASP A 506 43.05 15.79 2.79
N ASP A 507 41.72 15.70 2.91
CA ASP A 507 41.05 14.50 3.43
C ASP A 507 39.70 14.21 2.74
N ALA A 508 39.74 13.81 1.47
CA ALA A 508 38.77 12.85 0.95
C ALA A 508 39.54 11.69 0.30
N ALA A 509 39.87 10.68 1.11
CA ALA A 509 40.28 9.37 0.58
C ALA A 509 39.17 8.70 -0.27
N SER A 510 37.98 9.31 -0.33
CA SER A 510 36.76 8.88 -1.00
C SER A 510 36.58 9.42 -2.42
N SER A 511 37.49 10.24 -2.96
CA SER A 511 37.42 10.72 -4.36
C SER A 511 38.63 10.33 -5.22
N ARG A 512 39.52 9.51 -4.66
CA ARG A 512 40.71 9.04 -5.37
C ARG A 512 40.31 7.84 -6.21
N ASP A 513 40.41 7.96 -7.52
CA ASP A 513 40.25 6.88 -8.50
C ASP A 513 41.64 6.65 -9.15
N SER A 514 42.28 5.52 -8.82
CA SER A 514 43.68 5.27 -9.17
C SER A 514 43.90 4.58 -10.52
N ASP A 515 42.89 3.94 -11.11
CA ASP A 515 42.95 3.32 -12.44
C ASP A 515 42.07 3.99 -13.51
N GLY A 516 41.19 4.88 -13.11
CA GLY A 516 40.38 5.73 -13.99
C GLY A 516 39.20 5.00 -14.59
N ASP A 517 38.68 3.97 -13.93
CA ASP A 517 37.63 3.11 -14.46
C ASP A 517 36.20 3.62 -14.15
N GLY A 518 36.07 4.57 -13.22
CA GLY A 518 34.80 5.12 -12.75
C GLY A 518 34.50 4.80 -11.28
N LEU A 519 35.22 3.85 -10.67
CA LEU A 519 35.22 3.59 -9.24
C LEU A 519 36.37 4.33 -8.55
N THR A 520 36.12 4.82 -7.35
CA THR A 520 37.15 5.33 -6.45
C THR A 520 37.84 4.16 -5.75
N ASP A 521 39.09 4.34 -5.31
CA ASP A 521 39.86 3.38 -4.50
C ASP A 521 39.05 2.86 -3.29
N ALA A 522 38.10 3.67 -2.79
CA ALA A 522 37.19 3.30 -1.71
C ALA A 522 36.03 2.41 -2.19
N GLN A 523 35.46 2.69 -3.38
CA GLN A 523 34.48 1.83 -4.05
C GLN A 523 35.12 0.49 -4.41
N ASP A 524 36.35 0.48 -4.93
CA ASP A 524 37.05 -0.78 -5.24
C ASP A 524 37.23 -1.66 -4.01
N ALA A 525 37.61 -1.06 -2.89
CA ALA A 525 37.72 -1.78 -1.63
C ALA A 525 36.38 -2.32 -1.11
N ARG A 526 35.25 -1.70 -1.48
CA ARG A 526 33.89 -2.12 -1.09
C ARG A 526 33.38 -3.27 -1.97
N PHE A 527 33.57 -3.17 -3.27
CA PHE A 527 33.19 -4.21 -4.24
C PHE A 527 34.20 -5.36 -4.32
N GLY A 528 35.39 -5.17 -3.74
CA GLY A 528 36.44 -6.18 -3.70
C GLY A 528 37.31 -6.22 -4.96
N THR A 529 37.15 -5.23 -5.85
CA THR A 529 37.92 -5.00 -7.07
C THR A 529 39.29 -4.38 -6.74
N ASP A 530 40.21 -4.38 -7.71
CA ASP A 530 41.58 -3.86 -7.52
C ASP A 530 41.63 -2.38 -7.93
N PRO A 531 41.87 -1.44 -6.98
CA PRO A 531 41.92 0.01 -7.24
C PRO A 531 42.92 0.50 -8.31
N PHE A 532 43.77 -0.39 -8.81
CA PHE A 532 44.79 -0.07 -9.80
C PHE A 532 44.60 -0.87 -11.09
N ASN A 533 43.46 -1.53 -11.25
CA ASN A 533 43.13 -2.34 -12.40
C ASN A 533 41.63 -2.23 -12.74
N SER A 534 41.35 -1.44 -13.78
CA SER A 534 40.04 -1.10 -14.32
C SER A 534 39.20 -2.26 -14.90
N ASP A 535 39.52 -3.52 -14.60
CA ASP A 535 38.97 -4.77 -15.16
C ASP A 535 39.61 -5.89 -14.33
N THR A 536 39.08 -6.09 -13.12
CA THR A 536 39.71 -6.87 -12.06
C THR A 536 39.84 -8.34 -12.42
N ASP A 537 38.85 -8.90 -13.09
CA ASP A 537 38.83 -10.30 -13.50
C ASP A 537 39.46 -10.56 -14.90
N GLY A 538 39.65 -9.50 -15.68
CA GLY A 538 40.33 -9.50 -16.98
C GLY A 538 39.46 -9.99 -18.13
N ASP A 539 38.15 -9.87 -18.05
CA ASP A 539 37.20 -10.33 -19.05
C ASP A 539 36.97 -9.34 -20.21
N GLY A 540 37.37 -8.07 -20.00
CA GLY A 540 37.30 -6.98 -20.96
C GLY A 540 36.18 -5.96 -20.74
N VAL A 541 35.36 -6.12 -19.70
CA VAL A 541 34.47 -5.11 -19.12
C VAL A 541 35.21 -4.47 -17.94
N ASN A 542 34.98 -3.18 -17.68
CA ASN A 542 35.53 -2.52 -16.50
C ASN A 542 34.62 -2.72 -15.30
N ASP A 543 35.22 -2.79 -14.12
CA ASP A 543 34.55 -3.11 -12.85
C ASP A 543 33.34 -2.19 -12.62
N SER A 544 33.48 -0.89 -12.92
CA SER A 544 32.37 0.08 -12.81
C SER A 544 31.15 -0.29 -13.67
N ASN A 545 31.37 -0.81 -14.88
CA ASN A 545 30.30 -1.15 -15.82
C ASN A 545 29.67 -2.50 -15.48
N GLU A 546 30.42 -3.41 -14.87
CA GLU A 546 29.88 -4.67 -14.37
C GLU A 546 28.97 -4.44 -13.17
N ILE A 547 29.40 -3.58 -12.24
CA ILE A 547 28.57 -3.19 -11.09
C ILE A 547 27.27 -2.51 -11.57
N ALA A 548 27.38 -1.57 -12.53
CA ALA A 548 26.21 -0.93 -13.12
C ALA A 548 25.29 -1.95 -13.84
N ALA A 549 25.86 -2.97 -14.48
CA ALA A 549 25.10 -4.03 -15.16
C ALA A 549 24.69 -5.20 -14.24
N ARG A 550 24.87 -5.07 -12.92
CA ARG A 550 24.62 -6.11 -11.91
C ARG A 550 25.34 -7.45 -12.19
N THR A 551 26.49 -7.41 -12.85
CA THR A 551 27.39 -8.56 -13.01
C THR A 551 28.51 -8.52 -11.98
N ASP A 552 29.10 -9.67 -11.66
CA ASP A 552 30.17 -9.78 -10.66
C ASP A 552 31.54 -9.41 -11.27
N PRO A 553 32.14 -8.25 -10.88
CA PRO A 553 33.43 -7.80 -11.41
C PRO A 553 34.64 -8.67 -10.99
N LEU A 554 34.38 -9.76 -10.27
CA LEU A 554 35.36 -10.76 -9.86
C LEU A 554 35.19 -12.11 -10.57
N ASP A 555 34.18 -12.29 -11.42
CA ASP A 555 33.91 -13.52 -12.17
C ASP A 555 33.96 -13.34 -13.69
N ILE A 556 35.10 -13.76 -14.26
CA ILE A 556 35.44 -13.74 -15.69
C ILE A 556 34.44 -14.41 -16.66
N ASN A 557 33.37 -15.03 -16.14
CA ASN A 557 32.32 -15.69 -16.94
C ASN A 557 30.97 -15.00 -16.84
N ASP A 558 30.86 -13.90 -16.08
CA ASP A 558 29.62 -13.18 -15.85
C ASP A 558 29.54 -11.95 -16.78
N TRP A 559 29.00 -12.16 -17.98
CA TRP A 559 28.92 -11.10 -19.00
C TRP A 559 27.60 -10.36 -18.97
N PRO A 560 27.62 -9.01 -19.08
CA PRO A 560 26.42 -8.23 -19.37
C PRO A 560 25.85 -8.70 -20.72
N ARG A 561 24.56 -9.07 -20.74
CA ARG A 561 23.92 -9.71 -21.89
C ARG A 561 23.56 -8.76 -23.02
#